data_AF-A0A3D5I628-F1
#
_entry.id   AF-A0A3D5I628-F1
#
_cell.length_a   1.000
_cell.length_b   1.000
_cell.length_c   1.000
_cell.angle_alpha   90.00
_cell.angle_beta   90.00
_cell.angle_gamma   90.00
#
_symmetry.space_group_name_H-M   'P 1'
#
loop_
_entity.id
_entity.type
_entity.pdbx_description
1 polymer ?
#
loop_
_entity_poly.entity_id
_entity_poly.type
_entity_poly.pdbx_seq_one_letter_code
_entity_poly.pdbx_strand_id
1 'polypeptide(L)'
;DLDPAELEAAISAINPDDTCCFIYTSGTGGRPKGVMLSHASIQANIDAAADLLKEGRVNRGQRFLSLLPLSHAYEHTAGLHLPIQTASEIWYCEGADQIASNLAEASPTLMTAVPRLYEVLYDRITRGVRQKGGISEKLFNRAVAIGRRRISGGLTLSDRLIDPVLDLLVRRKVRARLGGNLEYFVSGGAALNPDIGTFFLALGVNILQGYGQTEASPLISANRPGLIKIESVGPAVSGVEVRLSDAGEILARGPMLMKGYWQDDAATAATIRDGWLYTGDLGSIDADGYITITGRAKEIIVNSGGDNIAPGRVEGIIALEPEIDQVMVDGDRKPWLAAVVVPSQSVLDQSGTPHDRQSEAVRKAVSAAIDRANASLSTIERVRRFILADEAFSTENGQMTATLKTRRHVVREVYGDRLEQLYRGKSG
;
A
#
# COMPACT_ATOMS: atom_id res chain seq x y z
N ASP A 1 -14.84 40.18 5.91
CA ASP A 1 -14.10 40.93 4.90
C ASP A 1 -12.89 41.57 5.55
N LEU A 2 -11.69 41.07 5.23
CA LEU A 2 -10.42 41.67 5.66
C LEU A 2 -10.10 42.85 4.72
N ASP A 3 -9.55 43.93 5.24
CA ASP A 3 -8.96 45.00 4.41
C ASP A 3 -7.88 44.38 3.51
N PRO A 4 -7.88 44.62 2.17
CA PRO A 4 -6.83 44.14 1.28
C PRO A 4 -5.40 44.43 1.76
N ALA A 5 -5.16 45.55 2.43
CA ALA A 5 -3.84 45.88 2.99
C ALA A 5 -3.48 44.98 4.19
N GLU A 6 -4.46 44.69 5.06
CA GLU A 6 -4.29 43.76 6.18
C GLU A 6 -4.06 42.33 5.70
N LEU A 7 -4.78 41.92 4.64
CA LEU A 7 -4.60 40.61 4.02
C LEU A 7 -3.18 40.46 3.45
N GLU A 8 -2.69 41.45 2.71
CA GLU A 8 -1.34 41.37 2.13
C GLU A 8 -0.23 41.44 3.17
N ALA A 9 -0.42 42.22 4.24
CA ALA A 9 0.49 42.23 5.37
C ALA A 9 0.53 40.85 6.06
N ALA A 10 -0.63 40.20 6.24
CA ALA A 10 -0.72 38.86 6.81
C ALA A 10 -0.04 37.81 5.92
N ILE A 11 -0.26 37.85 4.60
CA ILE A 11 0.40 36.96 3.62
C ILE A 11 1.92 37.16 3.66
N SER A 12 2.38 38.41 3.67
CA SER A 12 3.81 38.75 3.67
C SER A 12 4.53 38.34 4.97
N ALA A 13 3.79 38.18 6.07
CA ALA A 13 4.34 37.76 7.35
C ALA A 13 4.56 36.23 7.47
N ILE A 14 3.98 35.43 6.56
CA ILE A 14 4.09 33.97 6.59
C ILE A 14 5.54 33.57 6.24
N ASN A 15 6.18 32.83 7.15
CA ASN A 15 7.49 32.24 6.93
C ASN A 15 7.35 30.82 6.35
N PRO A 16 8.17 30.40 5.37
CA PRO A 16 8.17 29.02 4.89
C PRO A 16 8.33 27.96 5.98
N ASP A 17 9.03 28.29 7.07
CA ASP A 17 9.24 27.38 8.20
C ASP A 17 8.09 27.40 9.22
N ASP A 18 7.07 28.24 9.05
CA ASP A 18 5.89 28.23 9.91
C ASP A 18 5.10 26.94 9.75
N THR A 19 4.57 26.44 10.87
CA THR A 19 3.71 25.25 10.87
C THR A 19 2.41 25.60 10.16
N CYS A 20 2.12 24.94 9.04
CA CYS A 20 0.93 25.20 8.24
C CYS A 20 -0.18 24.17 8.48
N CYS A 21 0.16 22.95 8.92
CA CYS A 21 -0.84 21.95 9.28
C CYS A 21 -0.36 20.97 10.35
N PHE A 22 -1.36 20.35 11.00
CA PHE A 22 -1.17 19.21 11.89
C PHE A 22 -1.81 17.98 11.25
N ILE A 23 -1.03 16.93 11.05
CA ILE A 23 -1.55 15.65 10.59
C ILE A 23 -1.40 14.62 11.71
N TYR A 24 -2.52 14.09 12.17
CA TYR A 24 -2.53 13.13 13.28
C TYR A 24 -2.26 11.71 12.80
N THR A 25 -1.30 11.03 13.43
CA THR A 25 -0.95 9.64 13.15
C THR A 25 -1.26 8.74 14.35
N SER A 26 -1.58 7.47 14.11
CA SER A 26 -1.78 6.49 15.19
C SER A 26 -0.42 6.13 15.80
N GLY A 27 -0.10 6.72 16.96
CA GLY A 27 1.12 6.42 17.71
C GLY A 27 1.15 4.99 18.27
N THR A 28 2.32 4.54 18.71
CA THR A 28 2.57 3.17 19.22
C THR A 28 1.84 2.80 20.51
N GLY A 29 1.08 3.73 21.10
CA GLY A 29 0.25 3.51 22.30
C GLY A 29 -1.22 3.85 22.08
N GLY A 30 -1.70 3.90 20.83
CA GLY A 30 -3.10 4.20 20.51
C GLY A 30 -3.52 5.66 20.65
N ARG A 31 -2.71 6.51 21.31
CA ARG A 31 -2.89 7.97 21.34
C ARG A 31 -2.40 8.60 20.03
N PRO A 32 -3.24 9.36 19.31
CA PRO A 32 -2.82 10.07 18.12
C PRO A 32 -1.72 11.11 18.43
N LYS A 33 -0.72 11.23 17.55
CA LYS A 33 0.31 12.26 17.63
C LYS A 33 0.13 13.26 16.50
N GLY A 34 0.07 14.55 16.83
CA GLY A 34 -0.04 15.61 15.82
C GLY A 34 1.32 15.93 15.22
N VAL A 35 1.56 15.52 13.98
CA VAL A 35 2.80 15.86 13.26
C VAL A 35 2.70 17.29 12.74
N MET A 36 3.65 18.14 13.13
CA MET A 36 3.73 19.53 12.69
C MET A 36 4.47 19.64 11.36
N LEU A 37 3.75 19.98 10.29
CA LEU A 37 4.34 20.20 8.97
C LEU A 37 4.42 21.69 8.65
N SER A 38 5.54 22.13 8.10
CA SER A 38 5.74 23.50 7.62
C SER A 38 5.36 23.66 6.16
N HIS A 39 5.15 24.91 5.71
CA HIS A 39 4.98 25.21 4.29
C HIS A 39 6.14 24.65 3.46
N ALA A 40 7.39 24.88 3.89
CA ALA A 40 8.59 24.41 3.22
C ALA A 40 8.65 22.87 3.13
N SER A 41 8.25 22.16 4.19
CA SER A 41 8.29 20.69 4.22
C SER A 41 7.34 20.03 3.23
N ILE A 42 6.12 20.56 3.11
CA ILE A 42 5.14 20.11 2.12
C ILE A 42 5.56 20.54 0.72
N GLN A 43 6.02 21.79 0.55
CA GLN A 43 6.50 22.30 -0.74
C GLN A 43 7.64 21.46 -1.32
N ALA A 44 8.62 21.08 -0.48
CA ALA A 44 9.71 20.20 -0.90
C ALA A 44 9.23 18.86 -1.45
N ASN A 45 8.18 18.28 -0.85
CA ASN A 45 7.55 17.05 -1.36
C ASN A 45 6.86 17.27 -2.70
N ILE A 46 6.11 18.37 -2.83
CA ILE A 46 5.40 18.70 -4.06
C ILE A 46 6.40 18.90 -5.20
N ASP A 47 7.48 19.62 -4.96
CA ASP A 47 8.54 19.84 -5.95
C ASP A 47 9.18 18.52 -6.38
N ALA A 48 9.53 17.65 -5.42
CA ALA A 48 10.09 16.34 -5.71
C ALA A 48 9.12 15.43 -6.49
N ALA A 49 7.83 15.45 -6.16
CA ALA A 49 6.80 14.71 -6.89
C ALA A 49 6.57 15.28 -8.30
N ALA A 50 6.56 16.62 -8.45
CA ALA A 50 6.44 17.27 -9.75
C ALA A 50 7.64 16.95 -10.65
N ASP A 51 8.85 16.88 -10.09
CA ASP A 51 10.05 16.45 -10.81
C ASP A 51 9.94 14.99 -11.28
N LEU A 52 9.45 14.10 -10.44
CA LEU A 52 9.17 12.71 -10.83
C LEU A 52 8.17 12.63 -11.99
N LEU A 53 7.08 13.40 -11.93
CA LEU A 53 6.08 13.43 -13.00
C LEU A 53 6.61 14.05 -14.31
N LYS A 54 7.63 14.91 -14.27
CA LYS A 54 8.29 15.44 -15.49
C LYS A 54 8.99 14.33 -16.26
N GLU A 55 9.63 13.37 -15.57
CA GLU A 55 10.24 12.20 -16.21
C GLU A 55 9.20 11.40 -16.99
N GLY A 56 7.97 11.30 -16.46
CA GLY A 56 6.83 10.63 -17.09
C GLY A 56 6.04 11.47 -18.08
N ARG A 57 6.41 12.74 -18.31
CA ARG A 57 5.70 13.72 -19.16
C ARG A 57 4.23 13.96 -18.77
N VAL A 58 3.93 13.85 -17.47
CA VAL A 58 2.58 13.99 -16.88
C VAL A 58 2.57 15.07 -15.79
N ASN A 59 3.39 16.10 -15.93
CA ASN A 59 3.63 17.08 -14.87
C ASN A 59 2.74 18.33 -14.94
N ARG A 60 1.83 18.46 -15.91
CA ARG A 60 0.88 19.59 -16.00
C ARG A 60 -0.44 19.20 -16.63
N GLY A 61 -1.53 19.89 -16.26
CA GLY A 61 -2.83 19.76 -16.93
C GLY A 61 -3.42 18.36 -16.87
N GLN A 62 -3.12 17.63 -15.79
CA GLN A 62 -3.58 16.26 -15.60
C GLN A 62 -4.98 16.24 -14.99
N ARG A 63 -5.64 15.08 -15.05
CA ARG A 63 -6.85 14.82 -14.28
C ARG A 63 -6.52 13.85 -13.17
N PHE A 64 -6.64 14.32 -11.94
CA PHE A 64 -6.38 13.54 -10.75
C PHE A 64 -7.71 13.11 -10.12
N LEU A 65 -7.92 11.81 -9.95
CA LEU A 65 -9.06 11.30 -9.18
C LEU A 65 -8.61 11.07 -7.73
N SER A 66 -9.05 11.98 -6.85
CA SER A 66 -8.82 11.94 -5.40
C SER A 66 -9.80 10.99 -4.73
N LEU A 67 -9.28 10.03 -3.96
CA LEU A 67 -10.08 8.96 -3.35
C LEU A 67 -9.73 8.70 -1.87
N LEU A 68 -8.60 9.21 -1.41
CA LEU A 68 -8.18 9.05 -0.02
C LEU A 68 -8.65 10.27 0.81
N PRO A 69 -8.81 10.14 2.14
CA PRO A 69 -9.16 11.29 2.98
C PRO A 69 -8.06 12.35 2.98
N LEU A 70 -8.42 13.63 2.86
CA LEU A 70 -7.49 14.77 2.95
C LEU A 70 -6.83 14.92 4.34
N SER A 71 -7.37 14.24 5.36
CA SER A 71 -6.72 14.15 6.68
C SER A 71 -5.45 13.29 6.67
N HIS A 72 -5.21 12.52 5.61
CA HIS A 72 -4.01 11.71 5.44
C HIS A 72 -2.95 12.48 4.64
N ALA A 73 -1.71 12.50 5.14
CA ALA A 73 -0.61 13.28 4.52
C ALA A 73 -0.40 12.97 3.04
N TYR A 74 -0.56 11.70 2.65
CA TYR A 74 -0.41 11.27 1.26
C TYR A 74 -1.37 12.01 0.33
N GLU A 75 -2.66 12.01 0.65
CA GLU A 75 -3.65 12.70 -0.19
C GLU A 75 -3.56 14.21 -0.05
N HIS A 76 -3.34 14.70 1.18
CA HIS A 76 -3.13 16.12 1.43
C HIS A 76 -2.03 16.70 0.53
N THR A 77 -0.96 15.96 0.31
CA THR A 77 0.17 16.42 -0.51
C THR A 77 -0.01 16.08 -1.98
N ALA A 78 -0.24 14.81 -2.31
CA ALA A 78 -0.26 14.32 -3.70
C ALA A 78 -1.61 14.52 -4.41
N GLY A 79 -2.73 14.51 -3.67
CA GLY A 79 -4.08 14.65 -4.23
C GLY A 79 -4.68 16.05 -4.15
N LEU A 80 -4.18 16.89 -3.25
CA LEU A 80 -4.62 18.28 -3.11
C LEU A 80 -3.58 19.27 -3.62
N HIS A 81 -2.39 19.35 -3.01
CA HIS A 81 -1.45 20.42 -3.35
C HIS A 81 -0.70 20.21 -4.67
N LEU A 82 -0.29 18.97 -4.97
CA LEU A 82 0.42 18.66 -6.22
C LEU A 82 -0.41 18.97 -7.48
N PRO A 83 -1.70 18.61 -7.57
CA PRO A 83 -2.52 19.00 -8.71
C PRO A 83 -2.65 20.52 -8.87
N ILE A 84 -2.77 21.27 -7.76
CA ILE A 84 -2.81 22.74 -7.79
C ILE A 84 -1.52 23.30 -8.39
N GLN A 85 -0.35 22.85 -7.91
CA GLN A 85 0.94 23.33 -8.42
C GLN A 85 1.17 22.98 -9.90
N THR A 86 0.66 21.85 -10.34
CA THR A 86 0.79 21.38 -11.72
C THR A 86 -0.28 21.92 -12.66
N ALA A 87 -1.18 22.79 -12.18
CA ALA A 87 -2.34 23.29 -12.93
C ALA A 87 -3.19 22.15 -13.50
N SER A 88 -3.46 21.15 -12.66
CA SER A 88 -4.24 19.96 -12.95
C SER A 88 -5.64 20.06 -12.31
N GLU A 89 -6.57 19.26 -12.81
CA GLU A 89 -7.93 19.15 -12.27
C GLU A 89 -7.97 18.11 -11.14
N ILE A 90 -8.70 18.41 -10.06
CA ILE A 90 -8.99 17.47 -8.97
C ILE A 90 -10.44 17.04 -9.08
N TRP A 91 -10.66 15.75 -9.27
CA TRP A 91 -11.95 15.10 -9.24
C TRP A 91 -12.06 14.33 -7.93
N TYR A 92 -13.06 14.63 -7.11
CA TYR A 92 -13.27 13.92 -5.85
C TYR A 92 -14.17 12.72 -6.07
N CYS A 93 -13.72 11.55 -5.64
CA CYS A 93 -14.53 10.34 -5.64
C CYS A 93 -15.65 10.47 -4.60
N GLU A 94 -16.88 10.13 -5.01
CA GLU A 94 -18.07 10.30 -4.18
C GLU A 94 -18.20 9.22 -3.09
N GLY A 95 -17.47 8.12 -3.23
CA GLY A 95 -17.50 6.99 -2.32
C GLY A 95 -16.79 5.77 -2.89
N ALA A 96 -16.43 4.82 -2.02
CA ALA A 96 -15.71 3.61 -2.42
C ALA A 96 -16.51 2.72 -3.38
N ASP A 97 -17.84 2.75 -3.31
CA ASP A 97 -18.77 2.07 -4.19
C ASP A 97 -18.88 2.74 -5.58
N GLN A 98 -18.63 4.05 -5.65
CA GLN A 98 -18.72 4.88 -6.86
C GLN A 98 -17.41 4.97 -7.66
N ILE A 99 -16.32 4.34 -7.19
CA ILE A 99 -15.01 4.37 -7.87
C ILE A 99 -15.12 4.02 -9.36
N ALA A 100 -15.91 3.00 -9.71
CA ALA A 100 -16.03 2.57 -11.10
C ALA A 100 -16.75 3.58 -12.00
N SER A 101 -17.81 4.23 -11.50
CA SER A 101 -18.52 5.28 -12.25
C SER A 101 -17.66 6.54 -12.35
N ASN A 102 -17.04 6.97 -11.25
CA ASN A 102 -16.18 8.16 -11.26
C ASN A 102 -14.93 7.98 -12.15
N LEU A 103 -14.35 6.77 -12.20
CA LEU A 103 -13.27 6.44 -13.16
C LEU A 103 -13.71 6.64 -14.62
N ALA A 104 -14.91 6.19 -14.96
CA ALA A 104 -15.44 6.32 -16.32
C ALA A 104 -15.77 7.78 -16.67
N GLU A 105 -16.32 8.54 -15.73
CA GLU A 105 -16.68 9.95 -15.89
C GLU A 105 -15.44 10.85 -15.96
N ALA A 106 -14.58 10.81 -14.94
CA ALA A 106 -13.41 11.68 -14.84
C ALA A 106 -12.35 11.34 -15.90
N SER A 107 -12.26 10.06 -16.29
CA SER A 107 -11.20 9.54 -17.17
C SER A 107 -9.81 10.04 -16.75
N PRO A 108 -9.37 9.76 -15.49
CA PRO A 108 -8.19 10.37 -14.91
C PRO A 108 -6.91 9.92 -15.62
N THR A 109 -5.89 10.77 -15.58
CA THR A 109 -4.54 10.45 -16.06
C THR A 109 -3.62 10.03 -14.93
N LEU A 110 -3.88 10.50 -13.71
CA LEU A 110 -3.13 10.17 -12.51
C LEU A 110 -4.07 9.81 -11.36
N MET A 111 -3.66 8.84 -10.55
CA MET A 111 -4.37 8.44 -9.34
C MET A 111 -3.40 7.97 -8.27
N THR A 112 -3.69 8.28 -7.02
CA THR A 112 -3.07 7.67 -5.84
C THR A 112 -4.01 6.61 -5.28
N ALA A 113 -3.46 5.50 -4.80
CA ALA A 113 -4.22 4.49 -4.10
C ALA A 113 -3.39 3.74 -3.08
N VAL A 114 -4.09 3.15 -2.12
CA VAL A 114 -3.51 2.17 -1.19
C VAL A 114 -3.57 0.76 -1.79
N PRO A 115 -2.66 -0.16 -1.41
CA PRO A 115 -2.61 -1.54 -1.92
C PRO A 115 -3.96 -2.27 -1.92
N ARG A 116 -4.80 -2.07 -0.91
CA ARG A 116 -6.13 -2.71 -0.82
C ARG A 116 -7.02 -2.43 -2.04
N LEU A 117 -6.94 -1.24 -2.65
CA LEU A 117 -7.72 -0.96 -3.86
C LEU A 117 -7.24 -1.82 -5.04
N TYR A 118 -5.92 -2.04 -5.16
CA TYR A 118 -5.36 -2.91 -6.19
C TYR A 118 -5.82 -4.35 -6.01
N GLU A 119 -5.86 -4.87 -4.78
CA GLU A 119 -6.40 -6.19 -4.44
C GLU A 119 -7.87 -6.33 -4.85
N VAL A 120 -8.71 -5.37 -4.47
CA VAL A 120 -10.14 -5.37 -4.81
C VAL A 120 -10.34 -5.35 -6.33
N LEU A 121 -9.56 -4.53 -7.05
CA LEU A 121 -9.61 -4.46 -8.52
C LEU A 121 -9.12 -5.76 -9.15
N TYR A 122 -8.04 -6.35 -8.63
CA TYR A 122 -7.50 -7.64 -9.06
C TYR A 122 -8.56 -8.74 -8.95
N ASP A 123 -9.21 -8.86 -7.80
CA ASP A 123 -10.25 -9.86 -7.57
C ASP A 123 -11.47 -9.66 -8.46
N ARG A 124 -11.90 -8.41 -8.63
CA ARG A 124 -13.04 -8.07 -9.50
C ARG A 124 -12.73 -8.42 -10.96
N ILE A 125 -11.53 -8.09 -11.45
CA ILE A 125 -11.10 -8.41 -12.81
C ILE A 125 -11.03 -9.93 -12.98
N THR A 126 -10.34 -10.63 -12.09
CA THR A 126 -10.13 -12.08 -12.18
C THR A 126 -11.43 -12.86 -12.11
N ARG A 127 -12.34 -12.51 -11.18
CA ARG A 127 -13.68 -13.11 -11.12
C ARG A 127 -14.48 -12.86 -12.39
N GLY A 128 -14.48 -11.64 -12.90
CA GLY A 128 -15.20 -11.30 -14.13
C GLY A 128 -14.65 -12.02 -15.37
N VAL A 129 -13.35 -12.30 -15.41
CA VAL A 129 -12.72 -13.11 -16.48
C VAL A 129 -13.14 -14.57 -16.38
N ARG A 130 -13.05 -15.17 -15.18
CA ARG A 130 -13.45 -16.57 -14.93
C ARG A 130 -14.93 -16.81 -15.23
N GLN A 131 -15.80 -15.89 -14.85
CA GLN A 131 -17.23 -15.98 -15.15
C GLN A 131 -17.53 -15.98 -16.66
N LYS A 132 -16.77 -15.25 -17.46
CA LYS A 132 -16.91 -15.27 -18.93
C LYS A 132 -16.37 -16.57 -19.54
N GLY A 133 -15.30 -17.11 -18.97
CA GLY A 133 -14.69 -18.37 -19.38
C GLY A 133 -14.24 -18.42 -20.85
N GLY A 134 -13.98 -19.65 -21.32
CA GLY A 134 -13.76 -19.95 -22.72
C GLY A 134 -12.56 -19.23 -23.34
N ILE A 135 -12.75 -18.66 -24.53
CA ILE A 135 -11.69 -17.98 -25.29
C ILE A 135 -11.28 -16.68 -24.60
N SER A 136 -12.22 -15.96 -23.98
CA SER A 136 -11.92 -14.68 -23.30
C SER A 136 -10.95 -14.87 -22.14
N GLU A 137 -11.17 -15.91 -21.32
CA GLU A 137 -10.27 -16.28 -20.23
C GLU A 137 -8.89 -16.71 -20.75
N LYS A 138 -8.83 -17.55 -21.78
CA LYS A 138 -7.55 -17.97 -22.39
C LYS A 138 -6.74 -16.80 -22.92
N LEU A 139 -7.39 -15.86 -23.63
CA LEU A 139 -6.74 -14.65 -24.13
C LEU A 139 -6.24 -13.76 -22.99
N PHE A 140 -7.04 -13.59 -21.93
CA PHE A 140 -6.66 -12.81 -20.76
C PHE A 140 -5.44 -13.40 -20.05
N ASN A 141 -5.47 -14.70 -19.74
CA ASN A 141 -4.36 -15.39 -19.09
C ASN A 141 -3.10 -15.37 -19.96
N ARG A 142 -3.25 -15.46 -21.30
CA ARG A 142 -2.12 -15.31 -22.23
C ARG A 142 -1.54 -13.89 -22.21
N ALA A 143 -2.38 -12.86 -22.15
CA ALA A 143 -1.94 -11.46 -22.04
C ALA A 143 -1.14 -11.21 -20.76
N VAL A 144 -1.61 -11.72 -19.62
CA VAL A 144 -0.88 -11.64 -18.35
C VAL A 144 0.45 -12.39 -18.43
N ALA A 145 0.45 -13.63 -18.94
CA ALA A 145 1.68 -14.42 -19.05
C ALA A 145 2.75 -13.78 -19.96
N ILE A 146 2.33 -13.22 -21.11
CA ILE A 146 3.23 -12.50 -22.02
C ILE A 146 3.71 -11.19 -21.39
N GLY A 147 2.83 -10.45 -20.71
CA GLY A 147 3.20 -9.23 -20.00
C GLY A 147 4.25 -9.49 -18.91
N ARG A 148 4.07 -10.57 -18.11
CA ARG A 148 5.06 -11.02 -17.12
C ARG A 148 6.42 -11.33 -17.76
N ARG A 149 6.44 -12.04 -18.90
CA ARG A 149 7.68 -12.29 -19.65
C ARG A 149 8.31 -11.02 -20.22
N ARG A 150 7.50 -10.03 -20.62
CA ARG A 150 8.00 -8.73 -21.09
C ARG A 150 8.75 -7.99 -19.98
N ILE A 151 8.18 -7.97 -18.78
CA ILE A 151 8.78 -7.31 -17.61
C ILE A 151 10.13 -7.96 -17.26
N SER A 152 10.23 -9.28 -17.34
CA SER A 152 11.49 -10.00 -17.08
C SER A 152 12.46 -10.03 -18.27
N GLY A 153 12.16 -9.35 -19.38
CA GLY A 153 13.01 -9.30 -20.58
C GLY A 153 13.01 -10.56 -21.46
N GLY A 154 12.13 -11.53 -21.20
CA GLY A 154 12.11 -12.87 -21.80
C GLY A 154 11.10 -13.10 -22.92
N LEU A 155 10.81 -12.11 -23.78
CA LEU A 155 9.84 -12.29 -24.87
C LEU A 155 10.37 -13.21 -25.99
N THR A 156 9.57 -14.23 -26.35
CA THR A 156 9.82 -15.07 -27.53
C THR A 156 9.35 -14.40 -28.83
N LEU A 157 9.81 -14.89 -29.99
CA LEU A 157 9.38 -14.39 -31.31
C LEU A 157 7.86 -14.51 -31.52
N SER A 158 7.26 -15.63 -31.08
CA SER A 158 5.82 -15.85 -31.18
C SER A 158 5.03 -14.92 -30.26
N ASP A 159 5.56 -14.64 -29.06
CA ASP A 159 4.96 -13.66 -28.17
C ASP A 159 4.95 -12.26 -28.82
N ARG A 160 6.04 -11.82 -29.46
CA ARG A 160 6.08 -10.52 -30.15
C ARG A 160 5.04 -10.36 -31.27
N LEU A 161 4.66 -11.47 -31.92
CA LEU A 161 3.65 -11.45 -32.99
C LEU A 161 2.22 -11.33 -32.43
N ILE A 162 1.90 -12.04 -31.34
CA ILE A 162 0.54 -12.08 -30.78
C ILE A 162 0.26 -10.93 -29.80
N ASP A 163 1.31 -10.34 -29.24
CA ASP A 163 1.22 -9.34 -28.19
C ASP A 163 0.49 -8.04 -28.60
N PRO A 164 0.64 -7.50 -29.82
CA PRO A 164 -0.18 -6.39 -30.30
C PRO A 164 -1.69 -6.74 -30.36
N VAL A 165 -2.02 -7.97 -30.73
CA VAL A 165 -3.41 -8.46 -30.74
C VAL A 165 -3.97 -8.54 -29.33
N LEU A 166 -3.17 -9.02 -28.37
CA LEU A 166 -3.55 -9.07 -26.96
C LEU A 166 -3.67 -7.68 -26.34
N ASP A 167 -2.85 -6.71 -26.76
CA ASP A 167 -3.02 -5.32 -26.34
C ASP A 167 -4.38 -4.77 -26.77
N LEU A 168 -4.76 -4.97 -28.04
CA LEU A 168 -6.03 -4.50 -28.57
C LEU A 168 -7.25 -5.19 -27.95
N LEU A 169 -7.19 -6.52 -27.80
CA LEU A 169 -8.34 -7.32 -27.37
C LEU A 169 -8.53 -7.37 -25.84
N VAL A 170 -7.44 -7.28 -25.08
CA VAL A 170 -7.44 -7.44 -23.62
C VAL A 170 -7.02 -6.15 -22.93
N ARG A 171 -5.78 -5.70 -23.12
CA ARG A 171 -5.21 -4.61 -22.31
C ARG A 171 -5.95 -3.28 -22.52
N ARG A 172 -6.35 -2.97 -23.75
CA ARG A 172 -7.19 -1.80 -24.06
C ARG A 172 -8.52 -1.83 -23.30
N LYS A 173 -9.14 -3.01 -23.13
CA LYS A 173 -10.39 -3.15 -22.35
C LYS A 173 -10.15 -2.98 -20.85
N VAL A 174 -9.01 -3.44 -20.34
CA VAL A 174 -8.61 -3.22 -18.94
C VAL A 174 -8.38 -1.74 -18.69
N ARG A 175 -7.58 -1.06 -19.54
CA ARG A 175 -7.34 0.38 -19.46
C ARG A 175 -8.64 1.18 -19.55
N ALA A 176 -9.56 0.81 -20.45
CA ALA A 176 -10.87 1.46 -20.57
C ALA A 176 -11.71 1.37 -19.28
N ARG A 177 -11.59 0.30 -18.50
CA ARG A 177 -12.26 0.17 -17.20
C ARG A 177 -11.64 1.04 -16.10
N LEU A 178 -10.42 1.53 -16.32
CA LEU A 178 -9.72 2.47 -15.44
C LEU A 178 -9.81 3.91 -15.98
N GLY A 179 -10.82 4.22 -16.79
CA GLY A 179 -11.01 5.55 -17.38
C GLY A 179 -10.27 5.79 -18.71
N GLY A 180 -9.50 4.80 -19.21
CA GLY A 180 -8.93 4.82 -20.56
C GLY A 180 -7.69 5.68 -20.76
N ASN A 181 -7.50 6.72 -19.94
CA ASN A 181 -6.40 7.69 -20.03
C ASN A 181 -5.38 7.60 -18.88
N LEU A 182 -5.52 6.60 -18.00
CA LEU A 182 -4.64 6.46 -16.84
C LEU A 182 -3.19 6.17 -17.27
N GLU A 183 -2.30 7.12 -17.02
CA GLU A 183 -0.88 7.04 -17.34
C GLU A 183 -0.09 6.41 -16.19
N TYR A 184 -0.35 6.84 -14.95
CA TYR A 184 0.26 6.27 -13.75
C TYR A 184 -0.75 6.06 -12.63
N PHE A 185 -0.65 4.90 -12.00
CA PHE A 185 -1.39 4.54 -10.80
C PHE A 185 -0.41 4.38 -9.64
N VAL A 186 -0.36 5.36 -8.73
CA VAL A 186 0.66 5.44 -7.69
C VAL A 186 0.20 4.70 -6.44
N SER A 187 0.96 3.69 -6.02
CA SER A 187 0.70 2.91 -4.82
C SER A 187 1.53 3.43 -3.65
N GLY A 188 0.89 3.68 -2.51
CA GLY A 188 1.57 4.16 -1.30
C GLY A 188 0.77 3.87 -0.03
N GLY A 189 1.35 4.23 1.12
CA GLY A 189 0.72 4.05 2.44
C GLY A 189 0.82 2.64 3.04
N ALA A 190 1.06 1.61 2.23
CA ALA A 190 1.41 0.27 2.66
C ALA A 190 2.20 -0.47 1.56
N ALA A 191 2.77 -1.63 1.88
CA ALA A 191 3.48 -2.47 0.91
C ALA A 191 2.49 -3.04 -0.11
N LEU A 192 2.79 -2.90 -1.40
CA LEU A 192 2.02 -3.52 -2.47
C LEU A 192 2.48 -4.97 -2.65
N ASN A 193 1.53 -5.90 -2.80
CA ASN A 193 1.89 -7.27 -3.17
C ASN A 193 2.54 -7.29 -4.57
N PRO A 194 3.76 -7.83 -4.72
CA PRO A 194 4.47 -7.80 -5.99
C PRO A 194 3.78 -8.57 -7.13
N ASP A 195 3.04 -9.64 -6.83
CA ASP A 195 2.28 -10.39 -7.83
C ASP A 195 1.12 -9.55 -8.39
N ILE A 196 0.45 -8.77 -7.53
CA ILE A 196 -0.62 -7.84 -7.91
C ILE A 196 -0.03 -6.71 -8.75
N GLY A 197 1.07 -6.10 -8.27
CA GLY A 197 1.76 -5.05 -9.01
C GLY A 197 2.20 -5.53 -10.41
N THR A 198 2.82 -6.71 -10.47
CA THR A 198 3.24 -7.35 -11.73
C THR A 198 2.04 -7.68 -12.63
N PHE A 199 0.91 -8.11 -12.06
CA PHE A 199 -0.30 -8.38 -12.81
C PHE A 199 -0.80 -7.14 -13.55
N PHE A 200 -0.89 -5.99 -12.87
CA PHE A 200 -1.33 -4.74 -13.49
C PHE A 200 -0.34 -4.21 -14.52
N LEU A 201 0.97 -4.26 -14.22
CA LEU A 201 2.02 -3.93 -15.19
C LEU A 201 1.93 -4.82 -16.44
N ALA A 202 1.68 -6.13 -16.27
CA ALA A 202 1.51 -7.07 -17.38
C ALA A 202 0.28 -6.75 -18.26
N LEU A 203 -0.73 -6.09 -17.68
CA LEU A 203 -1.92 -5.59 -18.37
C LEU A 203 -1.75 -4.18 -18.93
N GLY A 204 -0.56 -3.58 -18.80
CA GLY A 204 -0.23 -2.26 -19.34
C GLY A 204 -0.76 -1.10 -18.49
N VAL A 205 -0.89 -1.29 -17.18
CA VAL A 205 -1.16 -0.22 -16.20
C VAL A 205 0.16 0.09 -15.50
N ASN A 206 0.68 1.31 -15.65
CA ASN A 206 1.94 1.67 -15.03
C ASN A 206 1.74 1.97 -13.55
N ILE A 207 2.24 1.09 -12.69
CA ILE A 207 2.20 1.28 -11.24
C ILE A 207 3.53 1.83 -10.77
N LEU A 208 3.50 2.95 -10.08
CA LEU A 208 4.66 3.49 -9.35
C LEU A 208 4.45 3.23 -7.86
N GLN A 209 5.43 2.60 -7.20
CA GLN A 209 5.40 2.54 -5.73
C GLN A 209 6.10 3.75 -5.14
N GLY A 210 5.44 4.40 -4.18
CA GLY A 210 5.99 5.47 -3.34
C GLY A 210 6.10 5.02 -1.89
N TYR A 211 7.15 5.47 -1.22
CA TYR A 211 7.38 5.24 0.21
C TYR A 211 7.62 6.54 0.94
N GLY A 212 7.07 6.60 2.14
CA GLY A 212 7.36 7.59 3.15
C GLY A 212 6.30 7.53 4.24
N GLN A 213 6.28 8.57 5.07
CA GLN A 213 5.39 8.67 6.23
C GLN A 213 5.12 10.14 6.54
N THR A 214 4.10 10.42 7.36
CA THR A 214 3.68 11.78 7.69
C THR A 214 4.84 12.64 8.20
N GLU A 215 5.76 12.08 8.98
CA GLU A 215 6.95 12.74 9.51
C GLU A 215 7.95 13.23 8.42
N ALA A 216 7.76 12.81 7.17
CA ALA A 216 8.51 13.23 5.98
C ALA A 216 7.62 13.89 4.89
N SER A 217 6.42 14.34 5.26
CA SER A 217 5.58 15.23 4.45
C SER A 217 5.08 14.80 3.05
N PRO A 218 4.81 13.53 2.65
CA PRO A 218 4.99 12.21 3.22
C PRO A 218 5.82 11.27 2.32
N LEU A 219 6.63 11.81 1.40
CA LEU A 219 7.38 11.12 0.37
C LEU A 219 8.87 11.13 0.70
N ILE A 220 9.48 9.95 0.65
CA ILE A 220 10.92 9.73 0.82
C ILE A 220 11.51 9.19 -0.48
N SER A 221 10.84 8.20 -1.09
CA SER A 221 11.30 7.54 -2.31
C SER A 221 10.12 7.17 -3.22
N ALA A 222 10.39 7.01 -4.51
CA ALA A 222 9.39 6.51 -5.45
C ALA A 222 10.05 5.81 -6.65
N ASN A 223 9.36 4.82 -7.22
CA ASN A 223 9.73 4.28 -8.54
C ASN A 223 9.68 5.40 -9.59
N ARG A 224 10.65 5.37 -10.52
CA ARG A 224 10.72 6.34 -11.61
C ARG A 224 9.91 5.89 -12.81
N PRO A 225 9.22 6.80 -13.52
CA PRO A 225 8.62 6.54 -14.82
C PRO A 225 9.57 5.78 -15.76
N GLY A 226 9.12 4.63 -16.27
CA GLY A 226 9.91 3.79 -17.18
C GLY A 226 10.99 2.91 -16.52
N LEU A 227 11.29 3.10 -15.23
CA LEU A 227 12.27 2.32 -14.46
C LEU A 227 11.62 1.73 -13.20
N ILE A 228 10.61 0.88 -13.41
CA ILE A 228 9.80 0.32 -12.32
C ILE A 228 10.41 -1.01 -11.86
N LYS A 229 10.78 -1.09 -10.58
CA LYS A 229 11.15 -2.34 -9.89
C LYS A 229 10.06 -2.62 -8.82
N ILE A 230 9.14 -3.53 -9.11
CA ILE A 230 7.93 -3.77 -8.29
C ILE A 230 8.20 -4.35 -6.89
N GLU A 231 9.41 -4.88 -6.66
CA GLU A 231 9.84 -5.36 -5.33
C GLU A 231 10.42 -4.21 -4.47
N SER A 232 10.42 -2.98 -4.98
CA SER A 232 11.06 -1.83 -4.36
C SER A 232 10.18 -0.59 -4.42
N VAL A 233 10.46 0.35 -3.54
CA VAL A 233 9.81 1.66 -3.48
C VAL A 233 10.64 2.75 -4.19
N GLY A 234 11.55 2.32 -5.06
CA GLY A 234 12.39 3.18 -5.89
C GLY A 234 13.52 3.87 -5.13
N PRO A 235 14.30 4.71 -5.82
CA PRO A 235 15.31 5.55 -5.20
C PRO A 235 14.68 6.72 -4.45
N ALA A 236 15.47 7.32 -3.55
CA ALA A 236 15.13 8.57 -2.89
C ALA A 236 14.73 9.64 -3.93
N VAL A 237 13.70 10.44 -3.61
CA VAL A 237 13.27 11.54 -4.48
C VAL A 237 14.22 12.73 -4.38
N SER A 238 14.05 13.72 -5.27
CA SER A 238 14.91 14.91 -5.31
C SER A 238 14.95 15.61 -3.95
N GLY A 239 16.14 16.00 -3.49
CA GLY A 239 16.33 16.68 -2.20
C GLY A 239 16.28 15.78 -0.97
N VAL A 240 16.12 14.46 -1.11
CA VAL A 240 16.10 13.51 0.02
C VAL A 240 17.38 12.69 0.05
N GLU A 241 18.01 12.67 1.21
CA GLU A 241 19.10 11.75 1.52
C GLU A 241 18.56 10.54 2.29
N VAL A 242 18.98 9.34 1.91
CA VAL A 242 18.62 8.10 2.58
C VAL A 242 19.86 7.27 2.89
N ARG A 243 19.90 6.67 4.07
CA ARG A 243 20.91 5.67 4.46
C ARG A 243 20.31 4.62 5.38
N LEU A 244 21.06 3.54 5.63
CA LEU A 244 20.71 2.54 6.62
C LEU A 244 21.47 2.79 7.93
N SER A 245 20.82 2.53 9.06
CA SER A 245 21.48 2.39 10.36
C SER A 245 22.22 1.06 10.45
N ASP A 246 23.02 0.86 11.50
CA ASP A 246 23.69 -0.42 11.77
C ASP A 246 22.70 -1.59 11.95
N ALA A 247 21.47 -1.29 12.35
CA ALA A 247 20.39 -2.26 12.50
C ALA A 247 19.56 -2.46 11.22
N GLY A 248 19.93 -1.82 10.11
CA GLY A 248 19.18 -1.87 8.84
C GLY A 248 17.92 -1.01 8.80
N GLU A 249 17.76 -0.06 9.74
CA GLU A 249 16.67 0.92 9.72
C GLU A 249 16.94 1.98 8.66
N ILE A 250 15.92 2.33 7.88
CA ILE A 250 15.99 3.40 6.90
C ILE A 250 15.98 4.73 7.64
N LEU A 251 16.97 5.56 7.38
CA LEU A 251 17.08 6.93 7.87
C LEU A 251 16.91 7.89 6.72
N ALA A 252 16.11 8.93 6.89
CA ALA A 252 15.87 9.95 5.88
C ALA A 252 16.26 11.34 6.38
N ARG A 253 16.78 12.19 5.50
CA ARG A 253 17.08 13.60 5.80
C ARG A 253 16.75 14.47 4.60
N GLY A 254 16.26 15.66 4.87
CA GLY A 254 16.06 16.72 3.88
C GLY A 254 15.04 17.75 4.35
N PRO A 255 14.65 18.69 3.47
CA PRO A 255 13.72 19.77 3.81
C PRO A 255 12.29 19.29 4.10
N MET A 256 11.96 18.05 3.73
CA MET A 256 10.64 17.45 3.93
C MET A 256 10.30 17.04 5.35
N LEU A 257 11.29 17.04 6.25
CA LEU A 257 11.05 16.54 7.61
C LEU A 257 10.07 17.43 8.36
N MET A 258 9.25 16.81 9.21
CA MET A 258 8.40 17.51 10.16
C MET A 258 9.22 18.41 11.07
N LYS A 259 8.57 19.43 11.65
CA LYS A 259 9.16 20.23 12.75
C LYS A 259 9.22 19.44 14.06
N GLY A 260 8.31 18.47 14.23
CA GLY A 260 8.19 17.65 15.43
C GLY A 260 6.74 17.25 15.70
N TYR A 261 6.51 16.58 16.82
CA TYR A 261 5.17 16.28 17.32
C TYR A 261 4.66 17.41 18.24
N TRP A 262 3.39 17.79 18.07
CA TRP A 262 2.74 18.80 18.89
C TRP A 262 2.76 18.43 20.38
N GLN A 263 3.38 19.27 21.19
CA GLN A 263 3.50 19.10 22.65
C GLN A 263 4.11 17.75 23.08
N ASP A 264 4.98 17.16 22.25
CA ASP A 264 5.66 15.88 22.55
C ASP A 264 7.14 15.95 22.11
N ASP A 265 7.91 16.80 22.80
CA ASP A 265 9.35 17.01 22.54
C ASP A 265 10.15 15.72 22.74
N ALA A 266 9.76 14.87 23.68
CA ALA A 266 10.41 13.60 23.94
C ALA A 266 10.27 12.64 22.75
N ALA A 267 9.08 12.50 22.17
CA ALA A 267 8.93 11.73 20.94
C ALA A 267 9.63 12.38 19.75
N THR A 268 9.63 13.72 19.68
CA THR A 268 10.31 14.45 18.62
C THR A 268 11.80 14.13 18.61
N ALA A 269 12.47 14.25 19.77
CA ALA A 269 13.88 13.91 19.94
C ALA A 269 14.17 12.41 19.74
N ALA A 270 13.19 11.54 20.02
CA ALA A 270 13.33 10.11 19.76
C ALA A 270 13.24 9.76 18.26
N THR A 271 12.49 10.54 17.47
CA THR A 271 12.22 10.29 16.05
C THR A 271 13.19 11.05 15.13
N ILE A 272 13.53 12.30 15.44
CA ILE A 272 14.52 13.10 14.69
C ILE A 272 15.79 13.21 15.54
N ARG A 273 16.90 12.65 15.05
CA ARG A 273 18.20 12.69 15.74
C ARG A 273 19.28 13.16 14.77
N ASP A 274 20.04 14.18 15.16
CA ASP A 274 21.11 14.76 14.33
C ASP A 274 20.65 15.13 12.90
N GLY A 275 19.41 15.62 12.78
CA GLY A 275 18.78 15.97 11.51
C GLY A 275 18.29 14.78 10.67
N TRP A 276 18.41 13.55 11.16
CA TRP A 276 17.89 12.35 10.50
C TRP A 276 16.57 11.90 11.14
N LEU A 277 15.59 11.62 10.29
CA LEU A 277 14.39 10.89 10.64
C LEU A 277 14.70 9.40 10.75
N TYR A 278 14.50 8.85 11.94
CA TYR A 278 14.49 7.42 12.22
C TYR A 278 13.10 6.90 11.87
N THR A 279 13.00 6.22 10.73
CA THR A 279 11.70 5.91 10.15
C THR A 279 10.94 4.81 10.88
N GLY A 280 11.65 3.99 11.67
CA GLY A 280 11.14 2.75 12.22
C GLY A 280 10.87 1.65 11.17
N ASP A 281 11.22 1.88 9.91
CA ASP A 281 11.13 0.92 8.81
C ASP A 281 12.50 0.31 8.52
N LEU A 282 12.55 -1.01 8.38
CA LEU A 282 13.74 -1.76 7.99
C LEU A 282 13.75 -1.98 6.48
N GLY A 283 14.93 -2.03 5.90
CA GLY A 283 15.07 -2.30 4.48
C GLY A 283 16.49 -2.47 3.99
N SER A 284 16.64 -2.52 2.68
CA SER A 284 17.91 -2.58 1.97
C SER A 284 17.94 -1.55 0.85
N ILE A 285 19.14 -1.09 0.50
CA ILE A 285 19.39 -0.18 -0.63
C ILE A 285 20.34 -0.90 -1.59
N ASP A 286 19.93 -1.04 -2.86
CA ASP A 286 20.78 -1.64 -3.89
C ASP A 286 21.81 -0.65 -4.47
N ALA A 287 22.70 -1.14 -5.34
CA ALA A 287 23.76 -0.32 -5.94
C ALA A 287 23.23 0.83 -6.83
N ASP A 288 21.99 0.70 -7.34
CA ASP A 288 21.31 1.72 -8.13
C ASP A 288 20.51 2.70 -7.23
N GLY A 289 20.58 2.53 -5.91
CA GLY A 289 19.88 3.33 -4.92
C GLY A 289 18.42 2.93 -4.67
N TYR A 290 17.94 1.81 -5.21
CA TYR A 290 16.55 1.38 -4.99
C TYR A 290 16.39 0.83 -3.57
N ILE A 291 15.34 1.31 -2.91
CA ILE A 291 15.01 0.94 -1.54
C ILE A 291 13.97 -0.18 -1.57
N THR A 292 14.22 -1.26 -0.84
CA THR A 292 13.24 -2.33 -0.57
C THR A 292 12.92 -2.33 0.92
N ILE A 293 11.63 -2.18 1.26
CA ILE A 293 11.14 -2.22 2.63
C ILE A 293 10.94 -3.68 3.03
N THR A 294 11.61 -4.11 4.10
CA THR A 294 11.48 -5.48 4.62
C THR A 294 10.44 -5.56 5.73
N GLY A 295 10.22 -4.49 6.49
CA GLY A 295 9.17 -4.44 7.52
C GLY A 295 9.32 -3.25 8.46
N ARG A 296 8.50 -3.21 9.51
CA ARG A 296 8.61 -2.21 10.59
C ARG A 296 9.40 -2.81 11.74
N ALA A 297 10.41 -2.11 12.25
CA ALA A 297 11.26 -2.58 13.35
C ALA A 297 10.45 -3.01 14.58
N LYS A 298 9.31 -2.34 14.85
CA LYS A 298 8.40 -2.67 15.96
C LYS A 298 7.38 -3.77 15.65
N GLU A 299 7.19 -4.12 14.38
CA GLU A 299 6.23 -5.17 13.96
C GLU A 299 6.94 -6.46 13.50
N ILE A 300 8.27 -6.49 13.39
CA ILE A 300 9.01 -7.72 13.09
C ILE A 300 8.67 -8.75 14.16
N ILE A 301 8.24 -9.91 13.70
CA ILE A 301 8.08 -11.09 14.54
C ILE A 301 9.46 -11.72 14.66
N VAL A 302 9.97 -11.80 15.89
CA VAL A 302 11.16 -12.59 16.18
C VAL A 302 10.69 -13.92 16.73
N ASN A 303 10.79 -14.99 15.94
CA ASN A 303 10.35 -16.31 16.40
C ASN A 303 11.26 -16.80 17.56
N SER A 304 10.91 -17.90 18.24
CA SER A 304 11.73 -18.45 19.32
C SER A 304 13.09 -18.99 18.85
N GLY A 305 13.28 -19.16 17.55
CA GLY A 305 14.56 -19.52 16.92
C GLY A 305 15.47 -18.32 16.64
N GLY A 306 14.97 -17.09 16.80
CA GLY A 306 15.71 -15.86 16.53
C GLY A 306 15.58 -15.34 15.08
N ASP A 307 14.72 -15.95 14.26
CA ASP A 307 14.48 -15.48 12.89
C ASP A 307 13.58 -14.26 12.88
N ASN A 308 13.97 -13.25 12.09
CA ASN A 308 13.19 -12.04 11.85
C ASN A 308 12.22 -12.26 10.70
N ILE A 309 10.93 -12.19 11.00
CA ILE A 309 9.86 -12.40 10.04
C ILE A 309 9.04 -11.12 9.93
N ALA A 310 8.86 -10.64 8.70
CA ALA A 310 7.98 -9.53 8.41
C ALA A 310 6.53 -10.05 8.21
N PRO A 311 5.61 -9.81 9.14
CA PRO A 311 4.26 -10.38 9.06
C PRO A 311 3.50 -9.90 7.81
N GLY A 312 3.69 -8.64 7.40
CA GLY A 312 3.02 -8.08 6.22
C GLY A 312 3.32 -8.82 4.91
N ARG A 313 4.52 -9.39 4.76
CA ARG A 313 4.88 -10.22 3.60
C ARG A 313 4.06 -11.53 3.59
N VAL A 314 4.01 -12.20 4.74
CA VAL A 314 3.26 -13.46 4.91
C VAL A 314 1.77 -13.22 4.70
N GLU A 315 1.23 -12.18 5.32
CA GLU A 315 -0.17 -11.76 5.17
C GLU A 315 -0.51 -11.42 3.72
N GLY A 316 0.37 -10.68 3.03
CA GLY A 316 0.17 -10.31 1.63
C GLY A 316 0.09 -11.51 0.70
N ILE A 317 0.85 -12.58 0.96
CA ILE A 317 0.80 -13.83 0.18
C ILE A 317 -0.49 -14.60 0.48
N ILE A 318 -0.87 -14.71 1.75
CA ILE A 318 -2.09 -15.42 2.17
C ILE A 318 -3.36 -14.70 1.65
N ALA A 319 -3.36 -13.37 1.64
CA ALA A 319 -4.46 -12.55 1.15
C ALA A 319 -4.72 -12.68 -0.37
N LEU A 320 -3.82 -13.32 -1.13
CA LEU A 320 -4.08 -13.62 -2.56
C LEU A 320 -5.03 -14.81 -2.76
N GLU A 321 -5.28 -15.61 -1.73
CA GLU A 321 -6.14 -16.77 -1.84
C GLU A 321 -7.62 -16.36 -1.84
N PRO A 322 -8.43 -16.76 -2.85
CA PRO A 322 -9.83 -16.32 -2.99
C PRO A 322 -10.74 -16.62 -1.79
N GLU A 323 -10.36 -17.60 -0.98
CA GLU A 323 -11.08 -18.05 0.21
C GLU A 323 -10.85 -17.13 1.42
N ILE A 324 -9.90 -16.21 1.35
CA ILE A 324 -9.46 -15.36 2.46
C ILE A 324 -9.69 -13.89 2.08
N ASP A 325 -10.44 -13.15 2.90
CA ASP A 325 -10.69 -11.73 2.69
C ASP A 325 -9.68 -10.84 3.44
N GLN A 326 -9.38 -11.21 4.69
CA GLN A 326 -8.42 -10.51 5.55
C GLN A 326 -7.65 -11.50 6.41
N VAL A 327 -6.41 -11.16 6.76
CA VAL A 327 -5.56 -12.00 7.61
C VAL A 327 -4.67 -11.14 8.50
N MET A 328 -4.43 -11.59 9.72
CA MET A 328 -3.38 -11.09 10.60
C MET A 328 -2.52 -12.25 11.08
N VAL A 329 -1.22 -12.19 10.81
CA VAL A 329 -0.22 -13.16 11.28
C VAL A 329 0.31 -12.77 12.66
N ASP A 330 0.49 -13.79 13.48
CA ASP A 330 1.01 -13.74 14.84
C ASP A 330 2.13 -14.79 15.02
N GLY A 331 2.98 -14.64 16.04
CA GLY A 331 4.09 -15.58 16.27
C GLY A 331 5.30 -15.01 17.01
N ASP A 332 5.20 -13.82 17.61
CA ASP A 332 6.32 -13.22 18.33
C ASP A 332 6.74 -14.06 19.54
N ARG A 333 8.03 -14.42 19.58
CA ARG A 333 8.63 -15.34 20.56
C ARG A 333 7.95 -16.72 20.61
N LYS A 334 7.34 -17.14 19.50
CA LYS A 334 6.71 -18.46 19.32
C LYS A 334 7.53 -19.35 18.37
N PRO A 335 7.39 -20.68 18.44
CA PRO A 335 8.15 -21.60 17.58
C PRO A 335 7.74 -21.61 16.10
N TRP A 336 6.60 -21.01 15.76
CA TRP A 336 6.05 -20.94 14.40
C TRP A 336 4.97 -19.86 14.34
N LEU A 337 4.50 -19.52 13.13
CA LEU A 337 3.48 -18.50 12.93
C LEU A 337 2.06 -19.06 13.00
N ALA A 338 1.17 -18.31 13.66
CA ALA A 338 -0.28 -18.50 13.62
C ALA A 338 -0.95 -17.36 12.85
N ALA A 339 -2.23 -17.51 12.51
CA ALA A 339 -3.01 -16.44 11.89
C ALA A 339 -4.44 -16.33 12.44
N VAL A 340 -4.96 -15.11 12.43
CA VAL A 340 -6.40 -14.80 12.50
C VAL A 340 -6.87 -14.55 11.07
N VAL A 341 -7.86 -15.30 10.61
CA VAL A 341 -8.30 -15.29 9.22
C VAL A 341 -9.78 -14.93 9.12
N VAL A 342 -10.10 -13.96 8.27
CA VAL A 342 -11.46 -13.61 7.89
C VAL A 342 -11.76 -14.32 6.56
N PRO A 343 -12.67 -15.31 6.53
CA PRO A 343 -13.04 -16.02 5.31
C PRO A 343 -13.80 -15.09 4.35
N SER A 344 -13.63 -15.30 3.04
CA SER A 344 -14.36 -14.52 2.04
C SER A 344 -15.85 -14.87 2.01
N GLN A 345 -16.68 -13.89 1.64
CA GLN A 345 -18.13 -14.09 1.57
C GLN A 345 -18.51 -15.25 0.64
N SER A 346 -17.77 -15.45 -0.46
CA SER A 346 -18.02 -16.56 -1.38
C SER A 346 -17.85 -17.93 -0.72
N VAL A 347 -16.92 -18.08 0.22
CA VAL A 347 -16.74 -19.34 0.97
C VAL A 347 -17.88 -19.55 1.94
N LEU A 348 -18.35 -18.48 2.60
CA LEU A 348 -19.51 -18.55 3.48
C LEU A 348 -20.76 -18.97 2.72
N ASP A 349 -21.03 -18.36 1.56
CA ASP A 349 -22.19 -18.68 0.72
C ASP A 349 -22.16 -20.14 0.23
N GLN A 350 -20.96 -20.66 -0.09
CA GLN A 350 -20.76 -22.02 -0.58
C GLN A 350 -20.74 -23.09 0.53
N SER A 351 -20.59 -22.68 1.79
CA SER A 351 -20.49 -23.60 2.93
C SER A 351 -21.81 -24.28 3.29
N GLY A 352 -22.94 -23.79 2.77
CA GLY A 352 -24.28 -24.20 3.19
C GLY A 352 -24.72 -23.57 4.53
N THR A 353 -23.84 -22.83 5.20
CA THR A 353 -24.10 -22.08 6.43
C THR A 353 -23.60 -20.63 6.28
N PRO A 354 -24.26 -19.76 5.49
CA PRO A 354 -23.74 -18.44 5.10
C PRO A 354 -23.46 -17.46 6.25
N HIS A 355 -24.03 -17.72 7.43
CA HIS A 355 -23.83 -16.89 8.63
C HIS A 355 -22.87 -17.53 9.64
N ASP A 356 -22.45 -18.78 9.44
CA ASP A 356 -21.55 -19.48 10.35
C ASP A 356 -20.13 -19.50 9.78
N ARG A 357 -19.33 -18.53 10.22
CA ARG A 357 -17.90 -18.47 9.87
C ARG A 357 -17.08 -19.59 10.51
N GLN A 358 -17.59 -20.25 11.55
CA GLN A 358 -16.86 -21.26 12.31
C GLN A 358 -17.16 -22.68 11.82
N SER A 359 -17.96 -22.84 10.76
CA SER A 359 -18.33 -24.15 10.24
C SER A 359 -17.13 -24.94 9.71
N GLU A 360 -17.20 -26.27 9.83
CA GLU A 360 -16.10 -27.16 9.39
C GLU A 360 -15.83 -27.04 7.89
N ALA A 361 -16.86 -26.74 7.08
CA ALA A 361 -16.73 -26.52 5.65
C ALA A 361 -15.87 -25.27 5.35
N VAL A 362 -16.14 -24.15 6.04
CA VAL A 362 -15.36 -22.91 5.93
C VAL A 362 -13.92 -23.16 6.38
N ARG A 363 -13.75 -23.81 7.53
CA ARG A 363 -12.43 -24.12 8.08
C ARG A 363 -11.59 -24.98 7.14
N LYS A 364 -12.19 -25.98 6.50
CA LYS A 364 -11.52 -26.82 5.50
C LYS A 364 -11.09 -26.03 4.25
N ALA A 365 -11.95 -25.15 3.75
CA ALA A 365 -11.64 -24.29 2.60
C ALA A 365 -10.48 -23.34 2.90
N VAL A 366 -10.53 -22.66 4.06
CA VAL A 366 -9.46 -21.77 4.52
C VAL A 366 -8.15 -22.53 4.77
N SER A 367 -8.21 -23.74 5.34
CA SER A 367 -7.00 -24.56 5.53
C SER A 367 -6.33 -24.89 4.20
N ALA A 368 -7.10 -25.29 3.19
CA ALA A 368 -6.56 -25.59 1.86
C ALA A 368 -5.95 -24.34 1.18
N ALA A 369 -6.53 -23.16 1.41
CA ALA A 369 -5.96 -21.89 0.95
C ALA A 369 -4.63 -21.58 1.64
N ILE A 370 -4.55 -21.70 2.97
CA ILE A 370 -3.30 -21.50 3.71
C ILE A 370 -2.21 -22.47 3.25
N ASP A 371 -2.55 -23.73 2.97
CA ASP A 371 -1.59 -24.71 2.46
C ASP A 371 -1.00 -24.31 1.10
N ARG A 372 -1.84 -23.75 0.20
CA ARG A 372 -1.37 -23.22 -1.08
C ARG A 372 -0.47 -22.00 -0.90
N ALA A 373 -0.87 -21.04 -0.06
CA ALA A 373 -0.04 -19.88 0.26
C ALA A 373 1.31 -20.28 0.88
N ASN A 374 1.31 -21.25 1.81
CA ASN A 374 2.51 -21.80 2.46
C ASN A 374 3.50 -22.45 1.49
N ALA A 375 3.04 -22.93 0.33
CA ALA A 375 3.92 -23.49 -0.70
C ALA A 375 4.85 -22.42 -1.31
N SER A 376 4.45 -21.14 -1.27
CA SER A 376 5.21 -19.99 -1.76
C SER A 376 6.04 -19.31 -0.66
N LEU A 377 5.93 -19.76 0.59
CA LEU A 377 6.60 -19.19 1.76
C LEU A 377 7.80 -20.06 2.19
N SER A 378 8.83 -19.40 2.74
CA SER A 378 9.95 -20.11 3.35
C SER A 378 9.51 -20.87 4.60
N THR A 379 10.29 -21.88 5.02
CA THR A 379 9.94 -22.75 6.15
C THR A 379 9.60 -21.98 7.43
N ILE A 380 10.30 -20.88 7.69
CA ILE A 380 10.10 -20.03 8.88
C ILE A 380 8.88 -19.11 8.76
N GLU A 381 8.49 -18.76 7.53
CA GLU A 381 7.34 -17.88 7.23
C GLU A 381 6.01 -18.63 7.18
N ARG A 382 6.01 -19.98 7.20
CA ARG A 382 4.79 -20.78 7.07
C ARG A 382 3.88 -20.65 8.29
N VAL A 383 2.60 -20.36 8.04
CA VAL A 383 1.54 -20.37 9.06
C VAL A 383 1.13 -21.81 9.34
N ARG A 384 1.35 -22.30 10.57
CA ARG A 384 1.07 -23.70 10.93
C ARG A 384 -0.33 -23.94 11.48
N ARG A 385 -0.92 -22.91 12.08
CA ARG A 385 -2.25 -22.97 12.71
C ARG A 385 -2.93 -21.63 12.51
N PHE A 386 -4.26 -21.66 12.53
CA PHE A 386 -5.05 -20.45 12.42
C PHE A 386 -6.33 -20.57 13.24
N ILE A 387 -6.94 -19.43 13.51
CA ILE A 387 -8.33 -19.31 13.95
C ILE A 387 -9.12 -18.50 12.93
N LEU A 388 -10.42 -18.75 12.88
CA LEU A 388 -11.35 -17.95 12.09
C LEU A 388 -11.86 -16.79 12.94
N ALA A 389 -11.78 -15.58 12.40
CA ALA A 389 -12.32 -14.38 13.03
C ALA A 389 -13.84 -14.47 13.17
N ASP A 390 -14.39 -13.84 14.21
CA ASP A 390 -15.83 -13.86 14.49
C ASP A 390 -16.58 -12.91 13.53
N GLU A 391 -15.92 -11.83 13.15
CA GLU A 391 -16.38 -10.80 12.21
C GLU A 391 -15.21 -10.29 11.33
N ALA A 392 -15.52 -9.55 10.28
CA ALA A 392 -14.51 -8.88 9.46
C ALA A 392 -13.87 -7.72 10.23
N PHE A 393 -12.59 -7.47 9.97
CA PHE A 393 -11.89 -6.30 10.51
C PHE A 393 -12.48 -5.06 9.85
N SER A 394 -12.81 -4.04 10.64
CA SER A 394 -13.37 -2.79 10.13
C SER A 394 -12.88 -1.58 10.92
N THR A 395 -13.18 -0.39 10.41
CA THR A 395 -12.98 0.86 11.17
C THR A 395 -13.98 0.98 12.32
N GLU A 396 -15.19 0.42 12.16
CA GLU A 396 -16.30 0.49 13.12
C GLU A 396 -16.00 -0.32 14.39
N ASN A 397 -15.44 -1.52 14.24
CA ASN A 397 -14.97 -2.33 15.37
C ASN A 397 -13.55 -1.95 15.82
N GLY A 398 -12.97 -0.90 15.24
CA GLY A 398 -11.66 -0.36 15.62
C GLY A 398 -10.47 -1.25 15.27
N GLN A 399 -10.66 -2.35 14.54
CA GLN A 399 -9.62 -3.28 14.14
C GLN A 399 -8.86 -2.82 12.89
N MET A 400 -9.34 -1.78 12.20
CA MET A 400 -8.65 -1.12 11.09
C MET A 400 -8.50 0.40 11.32
N THR A 401 -7.48 1.00 10.71
CA THR A 401 -7.36 2.46 10.58
C THR A 401 -8.30 2.99 9.49
N ALA A 402 -8.50 4.32 9.43
CA ALA A 402 -9.27 4.97 8.35
C ALA A 402 -8.68 4.69 6.95
N THR A 403 -7.40 4.35 6.85
CA THR A 403 -6.72 3.91 5.62
C THR A 403 -6.77 2.41 5.38
N LEU A 404 -7.62 1.69 6.13
CA LEU A 404 -7.80 0.24 6.03
C LEU A 404 -6.53 -0.57 6.34
N LYS A 405 -5.66 -0.09 7.23
CA LYS A 405 -4.55 -0.88 7.80
C LYS A 405 -5.02 -1.60 9.06
N THR A 406 -4.74 -2.89 9.19
CA THR A 406 -5.04 -3.68 10.40
C THR A 406 -4.31 -3.15 11.64
N ARG A 407 -5.06 -2.93 12.73
CA ARG A 407 -4.53 -2.53 14.05
C ARG A 407 -4.23 -3.79 14.88
N ARG A 408 -3.03 -4.34 14.66
CA ARG A 408 -2.59 -5.63 15.24
C ARG A 408 -2.81 -5.76 16.74
N HIS A 409 -2.58 -4.71 17.52
CA HIS A 409 -2.76 -4.74 18.97
C HIS A 409 -4.22 -4.92 19.36
N VAL A 410 -5.16 -4.26 18.67
CA VAL A 410 -6.61 -4.42 18.91
C VAL A 410 -7.07 -5.82 18.54
N VAL A 411 -6.62 -6.35 17.40
CA VAL A 411 -6.94 -7.72 16.99
C VAL A 411 -6.36 -8.74 17.99
N ARG A 412 -5.15 -8.51 18.52
CA ARG A 412 -4.57 -9.33 19.60
C ARG A 412 -5.33 -9.21 20.92
N GLU A 413 -5.87 -8.04 21.27
CA GLU A 413 -6.71 -7.89 22.47
C GLU A 413 -7.98 -8.76 22.38
N VAL A 414 -8.58 -8.86 21.18
CA VAL A 414 -9.79 -9.68 20.95
C VAL A 414 -9.48 -11.17 20.85
N TYR A 415 -8.45 -11.53 20.10
CA TYR A 415 -8.20 -12.93 19.71
C TYR A 415 -7.00 -13.59 20.40
N GLY A 416 -6.27 -12.86 21.25
CA GLY A 416 -4.99 -13.27 21.83
C GLY A 416 -5.06 -14.59 22.58
N ASP A 417 -6.09 -14.79 23.41
CA ASP A 417 -6.25 -16.05 24.15
C ASP A 417 -6.45 -17.26 23.23
N ARG A 418 -7.21 -17.09 22.14
CA ARG A 418 -7.44 -18.14 21.13
C ARG A 418 -6.17 -18.44 20.34
N LEU A 419 -5.38 -17.41 20.02
CA LEU A 419 -4.06 -17.58 19.40
C LEU A 419 -3.08 -18.30 20.33
N GLU A 420 -3.03 -17.93 21.61
CA GLU A 420 -2.19 -18.58 22.62
C GLU A 420 -2.51 -20.06 22.80
N GLN A 421 -3.79 -20.43 22.71
CA GLN A 421 -4.22 -21.83 22.78
C GLN A 421 -3.67 -22.66 21.62
N LEU A 422 -3.47 -22.08 20.43
CA LEU A 422 -2.88 -22.81 19.30
C LEU A 422 -1.46 -23.30 19.60
N TYR A 423 -0.68 -22.54 20.38
CA TYR A 423 0.69 -22.89 20.76
C TYR A 423 0.76 -23.87 21.93
N ARG A 424 -0.30 -23.96 22.73
CA ARG A 424 -0.40 -24.91 23.86
C ARG A 424 -0.89 -26.29 23.41
N GLY A 425 -1.40 -26.40 22.18
CA GLY A 425 -1.82 -27.65 21.56
C GLY A 425 -0.62 -28.55 21.22
N LYS A 426 -0.30 -29.46 22.15
CA LYS A 426 0.63 -30.61 22.08
C LYS A 426 1.53 -30.70 20.84
N SER A 427 2.83 -30.50 21.09
CA SER A 427 3.86 -31.42 20.58
C SER A 427 3.38 -32.87 20.77
N GLY A 428 3.02 -33.52 19.68
CA GLY A 428 2.59 -34.91 19.60
C GLY A 428 2.87 -35.41 18.21
#